data_AF-A0A3N5Z3R0-F1
#
_entry.id   AF-A0A3N5Z3R0-F1
#
_cell.length_a   1.000
_cell.length_b   1.000
_cell.length_c   1.000
_cell.angle_alpha   90.00
_cell.angle_beta   90.00
_cell.angle_gamma   90.00
#
_symmetry.space_group_name_H-M   'P 1'
#
loop_
_entity.id
_entity.type
_entity.pdbx_description
1 polymer ?
#
loop_
_entity_poly.entity_id
_entity_poly.type
_entity_poly.pdbx_seq_one_letter_code
_entity_poly.pdbx_strand_id
1 'polypeptide(L)'
;MKDTTMPVVIDAERLGRALTRIAHEIVERNRGVEHLAVVGVRTRGVPLARRLAARLGEISGDRIRTGVLDITLYRDDLMRHTVGPQPLVRSTDIPFSIDGADIALVDDVLYTGRTVRAALDALIDFGRPRTIQLVVLVDRGHRELPIKADYVGKNVPTSRRETVNVRLVEIDGFDEVVIEKDESAARAD
;
A
#
# COMPACT_ATOMS: atom_id res chain seq x y z
N MET A 1 28.58 -6.72 21.30
CA MET A 1 27.39 -6.63 20.44
C MET A 1 27.20 -5.19 20.04
N LYS A 2 27.29 -4.83 18.75
CA LYS A 2 26.89 -3.49 18.31
C LYS A 2 25.38 -3.44 18.40
N ASP A 3 24.89 -2.47 19.14
CA ASP A 3 23.48 -2.12 19.23
C ASP A 3 23.05 -1.61 17.84
N THR A 4 22.52 -2.51 17.01
CA THR A 4 22.04 -2.17 15.67
C THR A 4 20.69 -1.48 15.83
N THR A 5 20.71 -0.22 16.26
CA THR A 5 19.49 0.58 16.36
C THR A 5 18.91 0.72 14.95
N MET A 6 17.75 0.13 14.73
CA MET A 6 17.04 0.17 13.46
C MET A 6 16.57 1.61 13.25
N PRO A 7 16.99 2.31 12.17
CA PRO A 7 16.56 3.68 11.97
C PRO A 7 15.05 3.72 11.72
N VAL A 8 14.31 4.27 12.69
CA VAL A 8 12.89 4.61 12.54
C VAL A 8 12.80 5.82 11.61
N VAL A 9 12.23 5.60 10.41
CA VAL A 9 12.09 6.65 9.40
C VAL A 9 10.73 7.35 9.44
N ILE A 10 9.71 6.69 9.98
CA ILE A 10 8.38 7.24 10.24
C ILE A 10 7.95 6.70 11.60
N ASP A 11 7.69 7.59 12.55
CA ASP A 11 7.01 7.30 13.82
C ASP A 11 5.48 7.47 13.66
N ALA A 12 4.72 7.12 14.70
CA ALA A 12 3.25 7.24 14.69
C ALA A 12 2.75 8.65 14.33
N GLU A 13 3.42 9.69 14.82
CA GLU A 13 3.04 11.08 14.56
C GLU A 13 3.27 11.47 13.09
N ARG A 14 4.43 11.08 12.54
CA ARG A 14 4.78 11.25 11.12
C ARG A 14 3.83 10.47 10.21
N LEU A 15 3.44 9.26 10.60
CA LEU A 15 2.47 8.45 9.84
C LEU A 15 1.12 9.19 9.79
N GLY A 16 0.64 9.67 10.95
CA GLY A 16 -0.58 10.45 11.05
C GLY A 16 -0.56 11.70 10.15
N ARG A 17 0.52 12.49 10.22
CA ARG A 17 0.70 13.67 9.35
C ARG A 17 0.77 13.32 7.88
N ALA A 18 1.46 12.24 7.51
CA ALA A 18 1.56 11.80 6.12
C ALA A 18 0.19 11.43 5.55
N LEU A 19 -0.62 10.67 6.29
CA LEU A 19 -1.97 10.31 5.86
C LEU A 19 -2.90 11.52 5.75
N THR A 20 -2.82 12.47 6.68
CA THR A 20 -3.60 13.71 6.61
C THR A 20 -3.22 14.55 5.39
N ARG A 21 -1.92 14.71 5.11
CA ARG A 21 -1.45 15.41 3.90
C ARG A 21 -1.97 14.73 2.63
N ILE A 22 -1.82 13.40 2.53
CA ILE A 22 -2.31 12.62 1.37
C ILE A 22 -3.82 12.79 1.20
N ALA A 23 -4.60 12.79 2.28
CA ALA A 23 -6.05 12.98 2.20
C ALA A 23 -6.40 14.34 1.58
N HIS A 24 -5.73 15.42 1.96
CA HIS A 24 -5.91 16.74 1.34
C HIS A 24 -5.52 16.74 -0.14
N GLU A 25 -4.36 16.15 -0.49
CA GLU A 25 -3.91 16.05 -1.89
C GLU A 25 -4.90 15.26 -2.78
N ILE A 26 -5.53 14.21 -2.23
CA ILE A 26 -6.57 13.44 -2.92
C ILE A 26 -7.82 14.29 -3.17
N VAL A 27 -8.32 14.97 -2.15
CA VAL A 27 -9.52 15.82 -2.27
C VAL A 27 -9.30 16.93 -3.29
N GLU A 28 -8.13 17.59 -3.25
CA GLU A 28 -7.79 18.66 -4.18
C GLU A 28 -7.70 18.15 -5.63
N ARG A 29 -6.98 17.05 -5.87
CA ARG A 29 -6.82 16.49 -7.23
C ARG A 29 -8.13 15.98 -7.82
N ASN A 30 -8.98 15.36 -7.00
CA ASN A 30 -10.26 14.79 -7.45
C ASN A 30 -11.41 15.80 -7.43
N ARG A 31 -11.17 17.04 -6.98
CA ARG A 31 -12.18 18.10 -6.82
C ARG A 31 -13.36 17.67 -5.93
N GLY A 32 -13.05 16.95 -4.85
CA GLY A 32 -14.03 16.35 -3.95
C GLY A 32 -13.87 14.83 -3.86
N VAL A 33 -14.86 14.17 -3.26
CA VAL A 33 -14.85 12.72 -2.99
C VAL A 33 -16.05 11.96 -3.56
N GLU A 34 -16.94 12.63 -4.30
CA GLU A 34 -18.21 12.07 -4.77
C GLU A 34 -18.03 10.76 -5.55
N HIS A 35 -17.00 10.68 -6.39
CA HIS A 35 -16.69 9.49 -7.19
C HIS A 35 -15.55 8.65 -6.63
N LEU A 36 -14.98 9.07 -5.51
CA LEU A 36 -13.81 8.43 -4.91
C LEU A 36 -14.20 7.10 -4.24
N ALA A 37 -13.33 6.12 -4.36
CA ALA A 37 -13.31 4.95 -3.51
C ALA A 37 -11.87 4.56 -3.17
N VAL A 38 -11.66 3.96 -2.01
CA VAL A 38 -10.32 3.60 -1.51
C VAL A 38 -10.22 2.09 -1.45
N VAL A 39 -9.23 1.50 -2.13
CA VAL A 39 -9.02 0.05 -2.14
C VAL A 39 -7.63 -0.25 -1.57
N GLY A 40 -7.58 -0.99 -0.46
CA GLY A 40 -6.32 -1.39 0.16
C GLY A 40 -5.83 -2.74 -0.35
N VAL A 41 -4.56 -2.81 -0.75
CA VAL A 41 -3.89 -4.07 -1.07
C VAL A 41 -3.48 -4.77 0.23
N ARG A 42 -3.76 -6.07 0.33
CA ARG A 42 -3.35 -6.84 1.52
C ARG A 42 -1.82 -6.95 1.62
N THR A 43 -1.26 -6.95 2.83
CA THR A 43 -1.94 -6.96 4.14
C THR A 43 -2.06 -5.56 4.75
N ARG A 44 -0.97 -4.78 4.76
CA ARG A 44 -0.88 -3.48 5.46
C ARG A 44 -1.47 -2.30 4.69
N GLY A 45 -1.65 -2.41 3.38
CA GLY A 45 -2.41 -1.44 2.59
C GLY A 45 -3.88 -1.33 3.03
N VAL A 46 -4.46 -2.39 3.60
CA VAL A 46 -5.85 -2.38 4.09
C VAL A 46 -6.06 -1.48 5.32
N PRO A 47 -5.30 -1.63 6.43
CA PRO A 47 -5.37 -0.65 7.52
C PRO A 47 -5.11 0.78 7.07
N LEU A 48 -4.11 1.00 6.21
CA LEU A 48 -3.81 2.33 5.67
C LEU A 48 -4.98 2.90 4.86
N ALA A 49 -5.62 2.10 4.01
CA ALA A 49 -6.81 2.48 3.26
C ALA A 49 -7.96 2.91 4.18
N ARG A 50 -8.20 2.18 5.27
CA ARG A 50 -9.24 2.52 6.26
C ARG A 50 -8.93 3.83 6.98
N ARG A 51 -7.69 4.03 7.42
CA ARG A 51 -7.25 5.28 8.07
C ARG A 51 -7.34 6.48 7.14
N LEU A 52 -7.01 6.28 5.86
CA LEU A 52 -7.11 7.30 4.83
C LEU A 52 -8.59 7.64 4.53
N ALA A 53 -9.44 6.63 4.36
CA ALA A 53 -10.87 6.81 4.16
C ALA A 53 -11.54 7.56 5.32
N ALA A 54 -11.13 7.30 6.57
CA ALA A 54 -11.62 8.06 7.73
C ALA A 54 -11.27 9.55 7.63
N ARG A 55 -10.02 9.90 7.29
CA ARG A 55 -9.59 11.30 7.10
C ARG A 55 -10.29 11.99 5.96
N LEU A 56 -10.44 11.29 4.83
CA LEU A 56 -11.20 11.80 3.69
C LEU A 56 -12.65 12.07 4.07
N GLY A 57 -13.27 11.22 4.90
CA GLY A 57 -14.60 11.44 5.42
C GLY A 57 -14.70 12.61 6.41
N GLU A 58 -13.70 12.80 7.26
CA GLU A 58 -13.59 13.98 8.14
C GLU A 58 -13.50 15.29 7.34
N ILE A 59 -12.77 15.28 6.22
CA ILE A 59 -12.59 16.46 5.36
C ILE A 59 -13.86 16.78 4.56
N SER A 60 -14.52 15.75 4.01
CA SER A 60 -15.64 15.91 3.09
C SER A 60 -17.02 15.93 3.75
N GLY A 61 -17.14 15.34 4.95
CA GLY A 61 -18.43 15.06 5.59
C GLY A 61 -19.12 13.79 5.06
N ASP A 62 -18.57 13.14 4.04
CA ASP A 62 -19.15 11.96 3.40
C ASP A 62 -18.44 10.66 3.77
N ARG A 63 -19.17 9.55 3.78
CA ARG A 63 -18.56 8.23 4.00
C ARG A 63 -17.89 7.75 2.71
N ILE A 64 -16.59 7.48 2.79
CA ILE A 64 -15.81 6.95 1.66
C ILE A 64 -16.03 5.44 1.50
N ARG A 65 -16.32 5.01 0.27
CA ARG A 65 -16.40 3.58 -0.08
C ARG A 65 -15.02 2.94 0.05
N THR A 66 -14.96 1.79 0.73
CA THR A 66 -13.70 1.10 0.99
C THR A 66 -13.76 -0.36 0.57
N GLY A 67 -12.69 -0.84 -0.07
CA GLY A 67 -12.55 -2.22 -0.53
C GLY A 67 -11.20 -2.82 -0.13
N VAL A 68 -11.11 -4.13 -0.22
CA VAL A 68 -9.93 -4.93 0.08
C VAL A 68 -9.57 -5.74 -1.15
N LEU A 69 -8.32 -5.64 -1.59
CA LEU A 69 -7.81 -6.41 -2.72
C LEU A 69 -6.76 -7.41 -2.24
N ASP A 70 -7.01 -8.70 -2.49
CA ASP A 70 -6.02 -9.75 -2.33
C ASP A 70 -5.44 -10.13 -3.70
N ILE A 71 -4.15 -9.86 -3.87
CA ILE A 71 -3.41 -10.12 -5.11
C ILE A 71 -2.58 -11.40 -5.03
N THR A 72 -2.76 -12.23 -4.00
CA THR A 72 -1.95 -13.45 -3.79
C THR A 72 -1.95 -14.33 -5.04
N LEU A 73 -3.11 -14.47 -5.70
CA LEU A 73 -3.27 -15.26 -6.94
C LEU A 73 -2.63 -14.61 -8.18
N TYR A 74 -2.30 -13.32 -8.14
CA TYR A 74 -1.75 -12.54 -9.26
C TYR A 74 -0.23 -12.33 -9.17
N ARG A 75 0.43 -12.86 -8.12
CA ARG A 75 1.88 -12.80 -8.00
C ARG A 75 2.49 -13.85 -8.93
N ASP A 76 3.24 -13.39 -9.93
CA ASP A 76 3.97 -14.21 -10.93
C ASP A 76 4.83 -15.33 -10.28
N ASP A 77 5.20 -15.17 -9.01
CA ASP A 77 6.09 -16.06 -8.25
C ASP A 77 5.42 -17.39 -7.82
N LEU A 78 4.09 -17.49 -7.86
CA LEU A 78 3.37 -18.73 -7.53
C LEU A 78 3.69 -19.88 -8.49
N MET A 79 4.20 -19.60 -9.69
CA MET A 79 4.59 -20.63 -10.63
C MET A 79 5.97 -21.25 -10.36
N ARG A 80 6.78 -20.72 -9.42
CA ARG A 80 8.14 -21.22 -9.15
C ARG A 80 8.29 -22.02 -7.86
N HIS A 81 7.32 -21.96 -6.95
CA HIS A 81 7.38 -22.69 -5.68
C HIS A 81 6.29 -23.75 -5.62
N THR A 82 6.73 -25.02 -5.53
CA THR A 82 5.90 -26.20 -5.32
C THR A 82 4.88 -25.94 -4.21
N VAL A 83 3.60 -26.04 -4.58
CA VAL A 83 2.44 -25.74 -3.77
C VAL A 83 2.43 -26.63 -2.51
N GLY A 84 2.78 -26.04 -1.36
CA GLY A 84 2.36 -26.52 -0.04
C GLY A 84 0.84 -26.40 0.14
N PRO A 85 0.26 -26.85 1.27
CA PRO A 85 -1.19 -27.04 1.42
C PRO A 85 -1.96 -25.79 0.99
N GLN A 86 -3.01 -26.01 0.20
CA GLN A 86 -3.88 -25.04 -0.48
C GLN A 86 -3.80 -23.61 0.08
N PRO A 87 -3.56 -22.58 -0.77
CA PRO A 87 -3.62 -21.20 -0.31
C PRO A 87 -4.98 -20.98 0.33
N LEU A 88 -4.98 -20.69 1.64
CA LEU A 88 -6.16 -20.28 2.38
C LEU A 88 -6.83 -19.18 1.55
N VAL A 89 -8.05 -19.43 1.05
CA VAL A 89 -8.75 -18.50 0.16
C VAL A 89 -9.00 -17.21 0.93
N ARG A 90 -8.08 -16.26 0.80
CA ARG A 90 -8.21 -14.92 1.33
C ARG A 90 -8.94 -14.11 0.28
N SER A 91 -10.11 -13.58 0.66
CA SER A 91 -11.05 -12.98 -0.28
C SER A 91 -10.73 -11.50 -0.52
N THR A 92 -10.60 -11.15 -1.79
CA THR A 92 -10.90 -9.80 -2.27
C THR A 92 -12.35 -9.47 -1.93
N ASP A 93 -12.60 -8.28 -1.43
CA ASP A 93 -13.92 -7.79 -1.02
C ASP A 93 -14.07 -6.32 -1.40
N ILE A 94 -14.78 -6.06 -2.51
CA ILE A 94 -15.09 -4.72 -3.00
C ILE A 94 -16.62 -4.64 -3.08
N PRO A 95 -17.30 -4.18 -2.02
CA PRO A 95 -18.76 -4.26 -1.88
C PRO A 95 -19.49 -3.14 -2.65
N PHE A 96 -18.91 -2.66 -3.75
CA PHE A 96 -19.43 -1.59 -4.58
C PHE A 96 -18.93 -1.76 -6.01
N SER A 97 -19.67 -1.20 -6.99
CA SER A 97 -19.16 -1.13 -8.36
C SER A 97 -18.02 -0.12 -8.45
N ILE A 98 -16.93 -0.53 -9.10
CA ILE A 98 -15.81 0.34 -9.43
C ILE A 98 -16.01 1.08 -10.77
N ASP A 99 -17.08 0.80 -11.50
CA ASP A 99 -17.33 1.40 -12.82
C ASP A 99 -17.47 2.92 -12.70
N GLY A 100 -16.67 3.65 -13.48
CA GLY A 100 -16.64 5.11 -13.49
C GLY A 100 -16.15 5.76 -12.19
N ALA A 101 -15.68 4.98 -11.21
CA ALA A 101 -15.13 5.48 -9.95
C ALA A 101 -13.68 5.93 -10.10
N ASP A 102 -13.26 6.88 -9.25
CA ASP A 102 -11.87 7.23 -9.05
C ASP A 102 -11.32 6.39 -7.90
N ILE A 103 -10.42 5.44 -8.20
CA ILE A 103 -9.92 4.47 -7.23
C ILE A 103 -8.58 4.94 -6.66
N ALA A 104 -8.54 5.24 -5.37
CA ALA A 104 -7.29 5.36 -4.61
C ALA A 104 -6.83 3.97 -4.17
N LEU A 105 -5.89 3.38 -4.91
CA LEU A 105 -5.27 2.10 -4.60
C LEU A 105 -4.15 2.31 -3.57
N VAL A 106 -4.26 1.67 -2.40
CA VAL A 106 -3.37 1.91 -1.26
C VAL A 106 -2.48 0.71 -1.00
N ASP A 107 -1.18 0.93 -0.97
CA ASP A 107 -0.17 -0.03 -0.56
C ASP A 107 0.75 0.55 0.53
N ASP A 108 1.46 -0.29 1.28
CA ASP A 108 2.36 0.20 2.33
C ASP A 108 3.71 0.69 1.76
N VAL A 109 4.33 -0.10 0.88
CA VAL A 109 5.66 0.19 0.32
C VAL A 109 5.71 -0.02 -1.19
N LEU A 110 6.04 1.03 -1.94
CA LEU A 110 6.35 0.91 -3.36
C LEU A 110 7.83 0.55 -3.60
N TYR A 111 8.07 -0.67 -4.08
CA TYR A 111 9.41 -1.19 -4.41
C TYR A 111 9.57 -1.46 -5.92
N THR A 112 9.55 -2.71 -6.39
CA THR A 112 9.74 -3.05 -7.81
C THR A 112 8.56 -2.61 -8.70
N GLY A 113 7.38 -2.47 -8.11
CA GLY A 113 6.11 -2.17 -8.79
C GLY A 113 5.28 -3.40 -9.16
N ARG A 114 5.79 -4.63 -8.96
CA ARG A 114 5.08 -5.87 -9.34
C ARG A 114 3.77 -6.08 -8.59
N THR A 115 3.77 -5.83 -7.28
CA THR A 115 2.56 -5.83 -6.43
C THR A 115 1.47 -4.94 -7.00
N VAL A 116 1.83 -3.71 -7.39
CA VAL A 116 0.88 -2.74 -7.95
C VAL A 116 0.40 -3.20 -9.33
N ARG A 117 1.27 -3.72 -10.20
CA ARG A 117 0.86 -4.26 -11.50
C ARG A 117 -0.22 -5.34 -11.33
N ALA A 118 0.03 -6.30 -10.45
CA ALA A 118 -0.94 -7.34 -10.11
C ALA A 118 -2.25 -6.78 -9.55
N ALA A 119 -2.18 -5.73 -8.72
CA ALA A 119 -3.37 -5.06 -8.21
C ALA A 119 -4.16 -4.32 -9.31
N LEU A 120 -3.48 -3.70 -10.28
CA LEU A 120 -4.12 -3.05 -11.42
C LEU A 120 -4.85 -4.07 -12.29
N ASP A 121 -4.20 -5.21 -12.60
CA ASP A 121 -4.82 -6.29 -13.38
C ASP A 121 -6.07 -6.81 -12.66
N ALA A 122 -5.94 -7.12 -11.37
CA ALA A 122 -7.05 -7.59 -10.56
C ALA A 122 -8.20 -6.57 -10.53
N LEU A 123 -7.93 -5.28 -10.33
CA LEU A 123 -8.98 -4.25 -10.36
C LEU A 123 -9.69 -4.17 -11.72
N ILE A 124 -8.98 -4.30 -12.83
CA ILE A 124 -9.58 -4.30 -14.16
C ILE A 124 -10.50 -5.51 -14.36
N ASP A 125 -10.22 -6.65 -13.71
CA ASP A 125 -11.13 -7.79 -13.73
C ASP A 125 -12.44 -7.53 -12.96
N PHE A 126 -12.45 -6.60 -11.99
CA PHE A 126 -13.63 -6.20 -11.22
C PHE A 126 -14.54 -5.18 -11.93
N GLY A 127 -14.04 -4.45 -12.93
CA GLY A 127 -14.80 -3.40 -13.60
C GLY A 127 -13.95 -2.37 -14.34
N ARG A 128 -14.52 -1.20 -14.61
CA ARG A 128 -13.92 -0.14 -15.44
C ARG A 128 -13.89 1.18 -14.67
N PRO A 129 -12.91 1.38 -13.77
CA PRO A 129 -12.75 2.66 -13.09
C PRO A 129 -12.38 3.77 -14.06
N ARG A 130 -12.75 5.00 -13.70
CA ARG A 130 -12.41 6.21 -14.45
C ARG A 130 -10.93 6.53 -14.32
N THR A 131 -10.43 6.46 -13.09
CA THR A 131 -9.00 6.59 -12.79
C THR A 131 -8.60 5.58 -11.72
N ILE A 132 -7.34 5.15 -11.75
CA ILE A 132 -6.71 4.44 -10.64
C ILE A 132 -5.49 5.26 -10.23
N GLN A 133 -5.47 5.70 -8.98
CA GLN A 133 -4.45 6.55 -8.39
C GLN A 133 -3.72 5.76 -7.31
N LEU A 134 -2.39 5.71 -7.36
CA LEU A 134 -1.59 4.93 -6.42
C LEU A 134 -1.18 5.77 -5.21
N VAL A 135 -1.58 5.32 -4.03
CA VAL A 135 -1.20 5.86 -2.73
C VAL A 135 -0.26 4.88 -2.04
N VAL A 136 0.92 5.35 -1.63
CA VAL A 136 1.83 4.54 -0.80
C VAL A 136 2.33 5.30 0.41
N LEU A 137 2.48 4.62 1.53
CA LEU A 137 3.10 5.23 2.71
C LEU A 137 4.59 5.50 2.46
N VAL A 138 5.30 4.54 1.86
CA VAL A 138 6.73 4.68 1.55
C VAL A 138 7.01 4.38 0.09
N ASP A 139 7.78 5.26 -0.54
CA ASP A 139 8.45 4.96 -1.80
C ASP A 139 9.93 4.70 -1.53
N ARG A 140 10.40 3.48 -1.82
CA ARG A 140 11.79 3.08 -1.58
C ARG A 140 12.67 2.98 -2.84
N GLY A 141 12.14 3.38 -4.00
CA GLY A 141 12.83 3.29 -5.30
C GLY A 141 12.97 1.87 -5.86
N HIS A 142 13.99 1.67 -6.71
CA HIS A 142 14.33 0.39 -7.38
C HIS A 142 13.22 -0.20 -8.26
N ARG A 143 12.56 0.65 -9.04
CA ARG A 143 11.52 0.22 -9.98
C ARG A 143 12.06 -0.77 -11.00
N GLU A 144 11.27 -1.80 -11.25
CA GLU A 144 11.45 -2.74 -12.36
C GLU A 144 10.34 -2.61 -13.40
N LEU A 145 9.26 -1.92 -13.05
CA LEU A 145 8.14 -1.56 -13.91
C LEU A 145 7.98 -0.03 -13.93
N PRO A 146 7.47 0.56 -15.02
CA PRO A 146 7.25 2.01 -15.15
C PRO A 146 6.04 2.48 -14.32
N ILE A 147 6.03 2.16 -13.03
CA ILE A 147 4.96 2.46 -12.08
C ILE A 147 5.46 3.50 -11.08
N LYS A 148 4.70 4.58 -10.94
CA LYS A 148 4.94 5.66 -9.98
C LYS A 148 3.71 5.85 -9.11
N ALA A 149 3.91 6.15 -7.83
CA ALA A 149 2.83 6.58 -6.97
C ALA A 149 2.41 8.01 -7.28
N ASP A 150 1.10 8.23 -7.25
CA ASP A 150 0.48 9.55 -7.28
C ASP A 150 0.68 10.27 -5.96
N TYR A 151 0.60 9.53 -4.85
CA TYR A 151 0.71 10.04 -3.50
C TYR A 151 1.71 9.21 -2.70
N VAL A 152 2.69 9.88 -2.10
CA VAL A 152 3.75 9.24 -1.33
C VAL A 152 3.80 9.86 0.06
N GLY A 153 3.74 9.03 1.11
CA GLY A 153 3.90 9.48 2.48
C GLY A 153 5.33 9.97 2.75
N LYS A 154 6.32 9.15 2.39
CA LYS A 154 7.75 9.50 2.44
C LYS A 154 8.55 8.79 1.36
N ASN A 155 9.43 9.54 0.69
CA ASN A 155 10.49 8.95 -0.13
C ASN A 155 11.67 8.55 0.77
N VAL A 156 12.09 7.30 0.67
CA VAL A 156 13.15 6.72 1.50
C VAL A 156 14.19 6.07 0.58
N PRO A 157 15.32 6.75 0.31
CA PRO A 157 16.41 6.14 -0.43
C PRO A 157 16.91 4.90 0.33
N THR A 158 16.95 3.76 -0.37
CA THR A 158 17.45 2.49 0.18
C THR A 158 18.45 1.86 -0.77
N SER A 159 19.29 0.96 -0.28
CA SER A 159 20.01 -0.01 -1.09
C SER A 159 19.12 -1.23 -1.38
N ARG A 160 19.53 -2.08 -2.34
CA ARG A 160 18.84 -3.36 -2.61
C ARG A 160 18.97 -4.37 -1.46
N ARG A 161 19.96 -4.20 -0.58
CA ARG A 161 20.19 -5.03 0.61
C ARG A 161 19.46 -4.51 1.84
N GLU A 162 18.65 -3.47 1.70
CA GLU A 162 17.82 -2.96 2.78
C GLU A 162 16.37 -3.37 2.57
N THR A 163 15.62 -3.50 3.67
CA THR A 163 14.19 -3.78 3.68
C THR A 163 13.49 -2.66 4.45
N VAL A 164 12.34 -2.24 3.95
CA VAL A 164 11.46 -1.29 4.62
C VAL A 164 10.34 -2.08 5.27
N ASN A 165 10.28 -2.06 6.60
CA ASN A 165 9.23 -2.74 7.36
C ASN A 165 8.28 -1.68 7.92
N VAL A 166 7.05 -1.71 7.41
CA VAL A 166 5.93 -0.93 7.95
C VAL A 166 5.28 -1.76 9.04
N ARG A 167 5.05 -1.15 10.20
CA ARG A 167 4.36 -1.75 11.35
C ARG A 167 3.20 -0.85 11.70
N LEU A 168 2.02 -1.44 11.84
CA LEU A 168 0.78 -0.71 12.08
C LEU A 168 0.09 -1.26 13.33
N VAL A 169 -0.52 -0.40 14.13
CA VAL A 169 -1.24 -0.78 15.36
C VAL A 169 -2.21 -1.95 15.14
N GLU A 170 -2.92 -1.99 14.00
CA GLU A 170 -3.92 -3.02 13.69
C GLU A 170 -3.34 -4.44 13.50
N ILE A 171 -2.04 -4.57 13.27
CA ILE A 171 -1.37 -5.84 12.97
C ILE A 171 -0.23 -6.10 13.96
N ASP A 172 0.56 -5.07 14.26
CA ASP A 172 1.84 -5.15 14.97
C ASP A 172 1.77 -4.52 16.38
N GLY A 173 0.69 -3.82 16.72
CA GLY A 173 0.46 -3.20 18.04
C GLY A 173 1.05 -1.79 18.22
N PHE A 174 1.81 -1.29 17.25
CA PHE A 174 2.36 0.07 17.23
C PHE A 174 2.58 0.55 15.79
N ASP A 175 2.69 1.86 15.62
CA ASP A 175 2.92 2.50 14.32
C ASP A 175 4.38 2.92 14.17
N GLU A 176 5.08 2.30 13.23
CA GLU A 176 6.40 2.75 12.79
C GLU A 176 6.77 2.25 11.41
N VAL A 177 7.77 2.88 10.81
CA VAL A 177 8.48 2.35 9.65
C VAL A 177 9.96 2.34 9.96
N VAL A 178 10.58 1.18 9.77
CA VAL A 178 12.01 0.95 10.00
C VAL A 178 12.70 0.49 8.72
N ILE A 179 13.99 0.81 8.59
CA ILE A 179 14.85 0.23 7.57
C ILE A 179 15.76 -0.80 8.23
N GLU A 180 15.80 -2.00 7.67
CA GLU A 180 16.64 -3.10 8.13
C GLU A 180 17.64 -3.47 7.05
N LYS A 181 18.85 -3.88 7.44
CA LYS A 181 19.78 -4.54 6.50
C LYS A 181 19.44 -6.01 6.44
N ASP A 182 19.37 -6.55 5.24
CA ASP A 182 19.23 -7.96 5.01
C ASP A 182 20.56 -8.67 5.34
N GLU A 183 20.68 -9.19 6.56
CA GLU A 183 21.86 -9.95 7.00
C GLU A 183 21.93 -11.35 6.36
N SER A 184 20.88 -11.82 5.69
CA SER A 184 20.88 -13.14 5.03
C SER A 184 21.82 -13.20 3.82
N ALA A 185 22.10 -12.05 3.19
CA ALA A 185 23.06 -11.93 2.09
C ALA A 185 24.53 -11.94 2.55
N ALA A 186 24.82 -11.82 3.85
CA ALA A 186 26.19 -11.77 4.38
C ALA A 186 26.77 -13.16 4.72
N ARG A 187 25.99 -14.24 4.59
CA ARG A 187 26.41 -15.63 4.88
C ARG A 187 26.67 -16.47 3.63
N ALA A 188 26.59 -15.87 2.44
CA ALA A 188 26.74 -16.56 1.16
C ALA A 188 28.07 -16.26 0.44
N ASP A 189 28.97 -15.49 1.06
CA ASP A 189 30.32 -15.19 0.57
C ASP A 189 31.39 -15.83 1.48
#